data_AF-A0AAW6RVN0-F1
#
_entry.id   AF-A0AAW6RVN0-F1
#
_cell.length_a   1.000
_cell.length_b   1.000
_cell.length_c   1.000
_cell.angle_alpha   90.00
_cell.angle_beta   90.00
_cell.angle_gamma   90.00
#
_symmetry.space_group_name_H-M   'P 1'
#
loop_
_entity.id
_entity.type
_entity.pdbx_description
1 polymer ?
#
loop_
_entity_poly.entity_id
_entity_poly.type
_entity_poly.pdbx_seq_one_letter_code
_entity_poly.pdbx_strand_id
1 'polypeptide(L)'
;FKVKEFATTDQNKTYRVWLGIPKTVQKTQNVYASVFMLDGNAAMSHLNEEILKSLYANDAPVLVAIGYKTNLPFATAFRSLDYTPADLLTGKSTQEIQSG
;
A
#
# COMPACT_ATOMS: atom_id res chain seq x y z
N PHE A 1 12.57 -2.26 -6.61
CA PHE A 1 11.44 -1.36 -6.27
C PHE A 1 11.96 0.05 -6.10
N LYS A 2 11.16 1.06 -6.46
CA LYS A 2 11.37 2.46 -6.06
C LYS A 2 10.55 2.72 -4.79
N VAL A 3 11.06 3.52 -3.85
CA VAL A 3 10.32 3.86 -2.63
C VAL A 3 9.97 5.35 -2.67
N LYS A 4 8.72 5.68 -2.33
CA LYS A 4 8.26 7.06 -2.13
C LYS A 4 7.56 7.18 -0.78
N GLU A 5 7.77 8.30 -0.10
CA GLU A 5 7.10 8.62 1.16
C GLU A 5 6.10 9.76 0.94
N PHE A 6 4.93 9.68 1.57
CA PHE A 6 3.86 10.68 1.48
C PHE A 6 3.37 11.02 2.89
N ALA A 7 3.54 12.26 3.31
CA ALA A 7 3.09 12.73 4.63
C ALA A 7 1.63 13.20 4.57
N THR A 8 0.83 12.84 5.57
CA THR A 8 -0.50 13.43 5.79
C THR A 8 -0.36 14.74 6.53
N THR A 9 -1.24 15.70 6.27
CA THR A 9 -1.29 16.98 6.99
C THR A 9 -1.80 16.84 8.42
N ASP A 10 -2.68 15.86 8.69
CA ASP A 10 -3.56 15.93 9.87
C ASP A 10 -3.22 14.91 10.97
N GLN A 11 -2.57 13.79 10.64
CA GLN A 11 -2.40 12.65 11.56
C GLN A 11 -0.94 12.34 11.91
N ASN A 12 0.00 13.23 11.54
CA ASN A 12 1.45 13.04 11.66
C ASN A 12 1.92 11.65 11.18
N LYS A 13 1.26 11.17 10.12
CA LYS A 13 1.43 9.85 9.54
C LYS A 13 2.12 9.99 8.20
N THR A 14 3.11 9.13 7.95
CA THR A 14 3.80 9.09 6.66
C THR A 14 3.62 7.71 6.05
N TYR A 15 3.01 7.65 4.86
CA TYR A 15 2.97 6.44 4.06
C TYR A 15 4.35 6.17 3.47
N ARG A 16 4.71 4.90 3.37
CA ARG A 16 5.86 4.43 2.59
C ARG A 16 5.32 3.50 1.51
N VAL A 17 5.54 3.88 0.26
CA VAL A 17 5.02 3.18 -0.92
C VAL A 17 6.17 2.57 -1.69
N TRP A 18 6.11 1.26 -1.91
CA TRP A 18 7.04 0.54 -2.79
C TRP A 18 6.40 0.34 -4.16
N LEU A 19 7.07 0.85 -5.19
CA LEU A 19 6.67 0.76 -6.58
C LEU A 19 7.57 -0.21 -7.34
N GLY A 20 6.99 -1.31 -7.81
CA GLY A 20 7.65 -2.32 -8.65
C GLY A 20 7.12 -2.24 -10.06
N ILE A 21 7.91 -1.68 -10.99
CA ILE A 21 7.56 -1.66 -12.41
C ILE A 21 8.37 -2.75 -13.12
N PRO A 22 7.73 -3.75 -13.75
CA PRO A 22 8.43 -4.79 -14.51
C PRO A 22 9.23 -4.20 -15.68
N LYS A 23 10.36 -4.84 -16.03
CA LYS A 23 11.23 -4.37 -17.12
C LYS A 23 10.62 -4.55 -18.51
N THR A 24 9.82 -5.60 -18.69
CA THR A 24 9.07 -5.90 -19.92
C THR A 24 8.05 -4.81 -20.24
N VAL A 25 7.28 -4.47 -19.22
CA VAL A 25 6.24 -3.45 -19.21
C VAL A 25 6.80 -2.06 -19.56
N GLN A 26 7.93 -1.66 -18.97
CA GLN A 26 8.61 -0.38 -19.27
C GLN A 26 8.98 -0.16 -20.74
N LYS A 27 9.11 -1.23 -21.53
CA LYS A 27 9.60 -1.16 -22.91
C LYS A 27 8.50 -1.25 -23.97
N THR A 28 7.32 -1.75 -23.63
CA THR A 28 6.40 -2.31 -24.63
C THR A 28 4.96 -1.82 -24.55
N GLN A 29 4.55 -1.15 -23.46
CA GLN A 29 3.14 -0.85 -23.24
C GLN A 29 2.88 0.60 -22.80
N ASN A 30 1.78 1.17 -23.27
CA ASN A 30 1.25 2.47 -22.82
C ASN A 30 0.22 2.31 -21.68
N VAL A 31 -0.18 1.09 -21.34
CA VAL A 31 -1.19 0.76 -20.33
C VAL A 31 -0.66 -0.35 -19.44
N TYR A 32 -0.83 -0.20 -18.12
CA TYR A 32 -0.22 -1.08 -17.13
C TYR A 32 -1.27 -1.68 -16.19
N ALA A 33 -1.46 -2.99 -16.25
CA ALA A 33 -2.14 -3.72 -15.18
C ALA A 33 -1.40 -3.43 -13.86
N SER A 34 -2.15 -3.12 -12.81
CA SER A 34 -1.57 -2.69 -11.52
C SER A 34 -2.27 -3.39 -10.37
N VAL A 35 -1.48 -3.87 -9.40
CA VAL A 35 -1.96 -4.47 -8.16
C VAL A 35 -1.57 -3.58 -7.00
N PHE A 36 -2.58 -3.09 -6.28
CA PHE A 36 -2.41 -2.30 -5.07
C PHE A 36 -2.57 -3.19 -3.84
N MET A 37 -1.55 -3.20 -2.98
CA MET A 37 -1.51 -4.02 -1.78
C MET A 37 -1.52 -3.11 -0.55
N LEU A 38 -2.55 -3.25 0.27
CA LEU A 38 -2.60 -2.68 1.61
C LEU A 38 -1.64 -3.43 2.55
N ASP A 39 -1.38 -2.86 3.73
CA ASP A 39 -0.37 -3.36 4.68
C ASP A 39 0.98 -3.62 4.00
N GLY A 40 1.46 -2.64 3.22
CA GLY A 40 2.61 -2.80 2.33
C GLY A 40 3.89 -3.26 3.01
N ASN A 41 4.12 -2.92 4.29
CA ASN A 41 5.25 -3.44 5.06
C ASN A 41 5.22 -4.97 5.16
N ALA A 42 4.05 -5.56 5.45
CA ALA A 42 3.86 -7.00 5.52
C ALA A 42 3.78 -7.64 4.12
N ALA A 43 3.17 -6.98 3.14
CA ALA A 43 3.17 -7.49 1.76
C ALA A 43 4.60 -7.64 1.22
N MET A 44 5.45 -6.65 1.46
CA MET A 44 6.85 -6.67 1.03
C MET A 44 7.68 -7.77 1.69
N SER A 45 7.34 -8.23 2.91
CA SER A 45 8.06 -9.36 3.55
C SER A 45 7.73 -10.71 2.92
N HIS A 46 6.61 -10.81 2.19
CA HIS A 46 6.18 -12.04 1.53
C HIS A 46 6.48 -12.04 0.03
N LEU A 47 6.76 -10.89 -0.58
CA LEU A 47 7.18 -10.77 -1.98
C LEU A 47 8.63 -11.23 -2.17
N ASN A 48 8.82 -12.55 -2.25
CA ASN A 48 10.11 -13.18 -2.49
C ASN A 48 10.43 -13.35 -3.98
N GLU A 49 11.64 -13.81 -4.29
CA GLU A 49 12.12 -13.96 -5.66
C GLU A 49 11.33 -14.98 -6.49
N GLU A 50 10.85 -16.06 -5.86
CA GLU A 50 10.05 -17.09 -6.54
C GLU A 50 8.74 -16.51 -7.06
N ILE A 51 8.01 -15.78 -6.22
CA ILE A 51 6.78 -15.09 -6.59
C ILE A 51 7.06 -14.07 -7.70
N LEU A 52 8.13 -13.28 -7.58
CA LEU A 52 8.48 -12.27 -8.58
C LEU A 52 8.84 -12.89 -9.94
N LYS A 53 9.52 -14.04 -9.95
CA LYS A 53 9.81 -14.79 -11.19
C LYS A 53 8.54 -15.32 -11.83
N SER A 54 7.63 -15.88 -11.02
CA SER A 54 6.34 -16.37 -11.50
C SER A 54 5.51 -15.24 -12.14
N LEU A 55 5.44 -14.08 -11.49
CA LEU A 55 4.78 -12.90 -12.06
C LEU A 55 5.46 -12.45 -13.36
N TYR A 56 6.79 -12.39 -13.40
CA TYR A 56 7.55 -11.97 -14.58
C TYR A 56 7.30 -12.86 -15.81
N ALA A 57 7.06 -14.15 -15.59
CA ALA A 57 6.72 -15.09 -16.66
C ALA A 57 5.28 -14.95 -17.19
N ASN A 58 4.41 -14.25 -16.48
CA ASN A 58 2.96 -14.17 -16.75
C ASN A 58 2.48 -12.71 -16.80
N ASP A 59 3.00 -11.90 -17.73
CA ASP A 59 2.61 -10.49 -17.92
C ASP A 59 2.55 -9.70 -16.61
N ALA A 60 3.69 -9.65 -15.91
CA ALA A 60 3.80 -9.04 -14.59
C ALA A 60 3.08 -7.67 -14.51
N PRO A 61 2.21 -7.47 -13.49
CA PRO A 61 1.61 -6.17 -13.24
C PRO A 61 2.61 -5.23 -12.57
N VAL A 62 2.31 -3.94 -12.60
CA VAL A 62 2.92 -2.96 -11.70
C VAL A 62 2.47 -3.27 -10.27
N LEU A 63 3.43 -3.42 -9.37
CA LEU A 63 3.18 -3.67 -7.95
C LEU A 63 3.25 -2.36 -7.17
N VAL A 64 2.21 -2.04 -6.42
CA VAL A 64 2.14 -0.87 -5.54
C VAL A 64 1.82 -1.33 -4.12
N ALA A 65 2.84 -1.49 -3.28
CA ALA A 65 2.66 -1.83 -1.87
C ALA A 65 2.55 -0.53 -1.05
N ILE A 66 1.42 -0.32 -0.38
CA ILE A 66 1.12 0.88 0.41
C ILE A 66 1.22 0.52 1.88
N GLY A 67 2.29 0.98 2.52
CA GLY A 67 2.52 0.80 3.93
C GLY A 67 2.76 2.13 4.65
N TYR A 68 3.31 2.03 5.84
CA TYR A 68 3.62 3.18 6.71
C TYR A 68 5.11 3.26 6.98
N LYS A 69 5.60 4.48 7.24
CA LYS A 69 6.97 4.74 7.69
C LYS A 69 7.14 4.27 9.13
N THR A 70 7.30 2.97 9.29
CA THR A 70 7.54 2.26 10.55
C THR A 70 8.46 1.06 10.30
N ASN A 71 9.09 0.57 11.37
CA ASN A 71 9.85 -0.68 11.36
C ASN A 71 8.98 -1.91 11.66
N LEU A 72 7.70 -1.71 11.98
CA LEU A 72 6.74 -2.77 12.23
C LEU A 72 6.11 -3.29 10.92
N PRO A 73 5.70 -4.57 10.88
CA PRO A 73 4.95 -5.11 9.74
C PRO A 73 3.55 -4.48 9.61
N PHE A 74 2.97 -4.01 10.72
CA PHE A 74 1.65 -3.38 10.77
C PHE A 74 1.68 -2.11 11.64
N ALA A 75 1.05 -1.04 11.16
CA ALA A 75 0.82 0.17 11.96
C ALA A 75 -0.61 0.17 12.49
N THR A 76 -0.86 -0.60 13.56
CA THR A 76 -2.21 -0.93 14.06
C THR A 76 -3.14 0.28 14.23
N ALA A 77 -2.66 1.39 14.81
CA ALA A 77 -3.46 2.60 14.99
C ALA A 77 -3.89 3.21 13.65
N PHE A 78 -2.94 3.35 12.72
CA PHE A 78 -3.18 3.99 11.43
C PHE A 78 -4.02 3.15 10.49
N ARG A 79 -3.74 1.84 10.38
CA ARG A 79 -4.50 0.93 9.50
C ARG A 79 -5.96 0.78 9.94
N SER A 80 -6.21 0.81 11.25
CA SER A 80 -7.58 0.72 11.78
C SER A 80 -8.41 1.94 11.39
N LEU A 81 -7.78 3.11 11.27
CA LEU A 81 -8.44 4.32 10.80
C LEU A 81 -8.59 4.32 9.27
N ASP A 82 -7.53 4.03 8.52
CA ASP A 82 -7.54 4.13 7.05
C ASP A 82 -8.42 3.07 6.37
N TYR A 83 -8.58 1.88 6.97
CA TYR A 83 -9.29 0.76 6.34
C TYR A 83 -10.73 0.60 6.85
N THR A 84 -11.14 1.45 7.80
CA THR A 84 -12.51 1.42 8.33
C THR A 84 -13.28 2.59 7.73
N PRO A 85 -14.36 2.33 6.98
CA PRO A 85 -15.25 3.38 6.52
C PRO A 85 -15.78 4.22 7.69
N ALA A 86 -15.99 5.51 7.46
CA ALA A 86 -16.72 6.34 8.40
C ALA A 86 -18.13 5.80 8.62
N ASP A 87 -18.71 6.10 9.77
CA ASP A 87 -20.11 5.79 10.05
C ASP A 87 -21.00 6.44 8.97
N LEU A 88 -21.90 5.64 8.39
CA LEU A 88 -22.68 6.03 7.22
C LEU A 88 -23.73 7.11 7.52
N LEU A 89 -24.12 7.27 8.79
CA LEU A 89 -25.15 8.24 9.21
C LEU A 89 -24.53 9.56 9.63
N THR A 90 -23.36 9.51 10.27
CA THR A 90 -22.71 10.68 10.88
C THR A 90 -21.50 11.19 10.09
N GLY A 91 -20.95 10.38 9.18
CA GLY A 91 -19.73 10.70 8.42
C GLY A 91 -18.46 10.74 9.28
N LYS A 92 -18.55 10.42 10.57
CA LYS A 92 -17.43 10.44 11.51
C LYS A 92 -16.73 9.09 11.56
N SER A 93 -15.43 9.10 11.79
CA SER A 93 -14.72 7.85 12.04
C SER A 93 -15.12 7.26 13.41
N THR A 94 -15.10 5.93 13.55
CA THR A 94 -15.43 5.26 14.82
C THR A 94 -14.57 5.74 16.01
N GLN A 95 -13.37 6.26 15.75
CA GLN A 95 -12.51 6.84 16.79
C GLN A 95 -12.95 8.24 17.23
N GLU A 96 -13.59 9.02 16.35
CA GLU A 96 -14.20 10.31 16.72
C GLU A 96 -15.50 10.14 17.51
N ILE A 97 -16.26 9.06 17.26
CA ILE A 97 -17.52 8.77 17.96
C ILE A 97 -17.28 8.38 19.43
N GLN A 98 -16.17 7.72 19.74
CA GLN A 98 -15.83 7.32 21.12
C GLN A 98 -15.23 8.46 21.97
N SER A 99 -14.94 9.60 21.36
CA SER A 99 -14.31 10.74 22.04
C SER A 99 -15.30 11.88 22.33
N GLY A 100 -16.60 11.66 22.11
CA GLY A 100 -17.68 12.65 22.25
C GLY A 100 -18.70 12.31 23.32
#